data_AF-A0A356X2T2-F1
#
_entry.id   AF-A0A356X2T2-F1
#
_cell.length_a   1.000
_cell.length_b   1.000
_cell.length_c   1.000
_cell.angle_alpha   90.00
_cell.angle_beta   90.00
_cell.angle_gamma   90.00
#
_symmetry.space_group_name_H-M   'P 1'
#
loop_
_entity.id
_entity.type
_entity.pdbx_description
1 polymer ?
#
loop_
_entity_poly.entity_id
_entity_poly.type
_entity_poly.pdbx_seq_one_letter_code
_entity_poly.pdbx_strand_id
1 'polypeptide(L)'
;SFRFGNNKISVQGIFGQLDNLGRNGEFELGGRINGDRRFLAVHRINWRPNLNFQLSLIKADIYASGNSSISLKYFNPFNDLFFDRTGAPVNDHSNSFVGGFLWFNKNKFTLNGQLMLDDIHVTDNNERITLSVTGSLHFADIIRNVDAGLEAEMISYQSYNTSTQISTRYVYLKKGLATQFNDYVLSSLYADIHANELLKGLIITPRLTALLQGEQTINQPFYQFTPEGELPPVV
;
A
#
# COMPACT_ATOMS: atom_id res chain seq x y z
N SER A 1 -15.67 8.83 -1.58
CA SER A 1 -15.52 7.45 -2.09
C SER A 1 -16.72 7.09 -2.93
N PHE A 2 -16.63 6.06 -3.77
CA PHE A 2 -17.75 5.58 -4.59
C PHE A 2 -17.70 4.05 -4.71
N ARG A 3 -18.85 3.46 -5.05
CA ARG A 3 -19.01 2.03 -5.34
C ARG A 3 -20.06 1.84 -6.44
N PHE A 4 -19.72 1.05 -7.45
CA PHE A 4 -20.61 0.67 -8.55
C PHE A 4 -20.57 -0.84 -8.77
N GLY A 5 -21.66 -1.43 -9.27
CA GLY A 5 -21.78 -2.84 -9.59
C GLY A 5 -22.73 -3.60 -8.66
N ASN A 6 -22.54 -4.92 -8.55
CA ASN A 6 -23.40 -5.83 -7.80
C ASN A 6 -22.59 -6.65 -6.77
N ASN A 7 -23.22 -7.69 -6.21
CA ASN A 7 -22.61 -8.52 -5.18
C ASN A 7 -21.48 -9.44 -5.70
N LYS A 8 -21.42 -9.69 -7.01
CA LYS A 8 -20.39 -10.54 -7.64
C LYS A 8 -19.25 -9.75 -8.25
N ILE A 9 -19.53 -8.60 -8.86
CA ILE A 9 -18.53 -7.73 -9.46
C ILE A 9 -18.84 -6.30 -9.03
N SER A 10 -17.86 -5.63 -8.40
CA SER A 10 -18.01 -4.21 -8.06
C SER A 10 -16.71 -3.45 -8.18
N VAL A 11 -16.81 -2.21 -8.66
CA VAL A 11 -15.71 -1.25 -8.68
C VAL A 11 -15.91 -0.28 -7.52
N GLN A 12 -14.87 -0.07 -6.74
CA GLN A 12 -14.83 0.88 -5.64
C GLN A 12 -13.69 1.85 -5.89
N GLY A 13 -13.80 3.05 -5.33
CA GLY A 13 -12.65 3.93 -5.32
C GLY A 13 -12.74 5.10 -4.35
N ILE A 14 -11.58 5.71 -4.16
CA ILE A 14 -11.34 6.85 -3.27
C ILE A 14 -10.62 7.91 -4.10
N PHE A 15 -11.16 9.12 -4.07
CA PHE A 15 -10.54 10.32 -4.61
C PHE A 15 -10.44 11.33 -3.50
N GLY A 16 -9.26 11.93 -3.36
CA GLY A 16 -9.02 12.91 -2.31
C GLY A 16 -7.86 13.82 -2.66
N GLN A 17 -7.92 15.02 -2.11
CA GLN A 17 -6.77 15.91 -2.04
C GLN A 17 -5.94 15.52 -0.80
N LEU A 18 -4.62 15.53 -0.92
CA LEU A 18 -3.68 15.34 0.18
C LEU A 18 -3.13 16.69 0.66
N ASP A 19 -2.16 16.67 1.58
CA ASP A 19 -1.33 17.82 1.92
C ASP A 19 -0.46 18.24 0.73
N ASN A 20 -0.17 19.53 0.63
CA ASN A 20 0.68 20.07 -0.43
C ASN A 20 2.15 19.76 -0.13
N LEU A 21 3.01 19.81 -1.13
CA LEU A 21 4.46 19.85 -0.94
C LEU A 21 4.95 21.26 -1.21
N GLY A 22 5.44 21.96 -0.18
CA GLY A 22 6.03 23.29 -0.30
C GLY A 22 7.33 23.27 -1.12
N ARG A 23 7.74 24.43 -1.66
CA ARG A 23 9.03 24.55 -2.39
C ARG A 23 10.27 24.22 -1.54
N ASN A 24 10.15 24.26 -0.22
CA ASN A 24 11.17 23.85 0.74
C ASN A 24 11.24 22.32 0.92
N GLY A 25 10.44 21.54 0.20
CA GLY A 25 10.39 20.08 0.31
C GLY A 25 9.60 19.57 1.52
N GLU A 26 8.87 20.45 2.23
CA GLU A 26 8.06 20.06 3.38
C GLU A 26 6.59 19.89 3.02
N PHE A 27 5.94 18.91 3.67
CA PHE A 27 4.50 18.73 3.53
C PHE A 27 3.71 19.76 4.35
N GLU A 28 2.79 20.48 3.69
CA GLU A 28 2.05 21.61 4.25
C GLU A 28 0.52 21.38 4.19
N LEU A 29 -0.15 21.65 5.31
CA LEU A 29 -1.60 21.65 5.44
C LEU A 29 -2.20 22.95 4.87
N GLY A 30 -3.22 22.83 4.01
CA GLY A 30 -4.13 23.88 3.51
C GLY A 30 -3.73 25.35 3.61
N GLY A 31 -3.54 26.04 2.47
CA GLY A 31 -3.23 27.47 2.42
C GLY A 31 -2.85 27.96 1.02
N ARG A 32 -2.43 29.24 0.91
CA ARG A 32 -1.92 29.86 -0.33
C ARG A 32 -0.85 28.94 -0.93
N ILE A 33 -1.10 28.44 -2.15
CA ILE A 33 -0.24 27.46 -2.80
C ILE A 33 1.12 28.07 -3.11
N ASN A 34 2.16 27.58 -2.44
CA ASN A 34 3.55 27.83 -2.78
C ASN A 34 4.30 26.50 -2.94
N GLY A 35 3.83 25.66 -3.87
CA GLY A 35 4.35 24.31 -4.08
C GLY A 35 3.41 23.42 -4.88
N ASP A 36 3.60 22.10 -4.80
CA ASP A 36 2.79 21.10 -5.50
C ASP A 36 1.52 20.77 -4.74
N ARG A 37 0.39 20.73 -5.46
CA ARG A 37 -0.87 20.19 -4.97
C ARG A 37 -0.89 18.71 -5.23
N ARG A 38 -1.27 17.92 -4.23
CA ARG A 38 -1.22 16.47 -4.29
C ARG A 38 -2.61 15.87 -4.21
N PHE A 39 -2.85 14.85 -5.02
CA PHE A 39 -4.12 14.15 -5.08
C PHE A 39 -3.90 12.65 -5.11
N LEU A 40 -4.85 11.92 -4.54
CA LEU A 40 -4.88 10.46 -4.48
C LEU A 40 -6.09 9.95 -5.25
N ALA A 41 -5.85 8.93 -6.08
CA ALA A 41 -6.87 8.20 -6.82
C ALA A 41 -6.66 6.69 -6.59
N VAL A 42 -7.57 6.05 -5.87
CA VAL A 42 -7.51 4.60 -5.61
C VAL A 42 -8.72 3.92 -6.22
N HIS A 43 -8.48 2.81 -6.90
CA HIS A 43 -9.51 1.95 -7.46
C HIS A 43 -9.33 0.53 -6.96
N ARG A 44 -10.46 -0.15 -6.76
CA ARG A 44 -10.50 -1.56 -6.42
C ARG A 44 -11.61 -2.25 -7.20
N ILE A 45 -11.23 -3.14 -8.10
CA ILE A 45 -12.15 -4.01 -8.84
C ILE A 45 -12.27 -5.31 -8.06
N ASN A 46 -13.46 -5.62 -7.57
CA ASN A 46 -13.73 -6.79 -6.76
C ASN A 46 -14.47 -7.84 -7.58
N TRP A 47 -14.01 -9.08 -7.48
CA TRP A 47 -14.69 -10.26 -7.98
C TRP A 47 -14.99 -11.22 -6.83
N ARG A 48 -16.28 -11.46 -6.57
CA ARG A 48 -16.82 -12.30 -5.50
C ARG A 48 -17.82 -13.29 -6.10
N PRO A 49 -17.35 -14.38 -6.76
CA PRO A 49 -18.23 -15.34 -7.42
C PRO A 49 -19.19 -16.06 -6.45
N ASN A 50 -18.80 -16.19 -5.18
CA ASN A 50 -19.59 -16.83 -4.12
C ASN A 50 -19.27 -16.19 -2.75
N LEU A 51 -19.89 -16.72 -1.68
CA LEU A 51 -19.71 -16.17 -0.33
C LEU A 51 -18.34 -16.50 0.30
N ASN A 52 -17.59 -17.45 -0.26
CA ASN A 52 -16.36 -18.03 0.29
C ASN A 52 -15.08 -17.52 -0.38
N PHE A 53 -15.18 -16.71 -1.44
CA PHE A 53 -14.03 -16.26 -2.21
C PHE A 53 -14.23 -14.83 -2.71
N GLN A 54 -13.20 -14.00 -2.54
CA GLN A 54 -13.11 -12.68 -3.14
C GLN A 54 -11.68 -12.45 -3.63
N LEU A 55 -11.56 -12.04 -4.89
CA LEU A 55 -10.34 -11.49 -5.47
C LEU A 55 -10.56 -10.01 -5.72
N SER A 56 -9.51 -9.20 -5.63
CA SER A 56 -9.57 -7.80 -6.03
C SER A 56 -8.31 -7.38 -6.75
N LEU A 57 -8.45 -6.60 -7.81
CA LEU A 57 -7.37 -5.82 -8.41
C LEU A 57 -7.43 -4.42 -7.82
N ILE A 58 -6.31 -3.91 -7.34
CA ILE A 58 -6.16 -2.59 -6.74
C ILE A 58 -5.18 -1.79 -7.59
N LYS A 59 -5.53 -0.52 -7.83
CA LYS A 59 -4.64 0.46 -8.44
C LYS A 59 -4.71 1.74 -7.63
N ALA A 60 -3.58 2.34 -7.32
CA ALA A 60 -3.54 3.63 -6.64
C ALA A 60 -2.58 4.56 -7.37
N ASP A 61 -3.00 5.78 -7.64
CA ASP A 61 -2.17 6.83 -8.24
C ASP A 61 -2.09 8.00 -7.26
N ILE A 62 -0.88 8.49 -6.99
CA ILE A 62 -0.67 9.84 -6.48
C ILE A 62 -0.17 10.70 -7.62
N TYR A 63 -0.78 11.88 -7.77
CA TYR A 63 -0.33 12.85 -8.76
C TYR A 63 -0.22 14.24 -8.17
N ALA A 64 0.75 14.99 -8.68
CA ALA A 64 1.11 16.28 -8.13
C ALA A 64 1.77 17.24 -9.14
N SER A 65 1.44 18.52 -9.00
CA SER A 65 2.07 19.67 -9.65
C SER A 65 1.54 20.97 -9.04
N GLY A 66 2.21 22.09 -9.28
CA GLY A 66 1.73 23.40 -8.84
C GLY A 66 0.35 23.79 -9.37
N ASN A 67 -0.05 23.20 -10.50
CA ASN A 67 -1.35 23.44 -11.15
C ASN A 67 -2.28 22.23 -11.12
N SER A 68 -1.92 21.13 -10.43
CA SER A 68 -2.77 19.95 -10.36
C SER A 68 -4.14 20.29 -9.78
N SER A 69 -5.15 19.66 -10.34
CA SER A 69 -6.52 19.68 -9.86
C SER A 69 -7.09 18.27 -9.92
N ILE A 70 -8.26 18.07 -9.31
CA ILE A 70 -9.04 16.86 -9.54
C ILE A 70 -9.18 16.66 -11.05
N SER A 71 -8.73 15.51 -11.55
CA SER A 71 -8.72 15.20 -12.98
C SER A 71 -9.48 13.92 -13.29
N LEU A 72 -10.40 14.00 -14.26
CA LEU A 72 -11.24 12.87 -14.69
C LEU A 72 -10.42 11.71 -15.28
N LYS A 73 -9.20 11.95 -15.77
CA LYS A 73 -8.32 10.88 -16.27
C LYS A 73 -8.01 9.85 -15.18
N TYR A 74 -7.87 10.31 -13.93
CA TYR A 74 -7.64 9.42 -12.79
C TYR A 74 -8.93 8.77 -12.28
N PHE A 75 -10.13 9.07 -12.81
CA PHE A 75 -11.34 8.31 -12.50
C PHE A 75 -11.44 6.99 -13.25
N ASN A 76 -10.60 6.79 -14.27
CA ASN A 76 -10.51 5.56 -15.01
C ASN A 76 -9.38 4.67 -14.42
N PRO A 77 -9.68 3.50 -13.83
CA PRO A 77 -8.65 2.59 -13.30
C PRO A 77 -7.70 2.07 -14.38
N PHE A 78 -8.07 2.14 -15.66
CA PHE A 78 -7.27 1.65 -16.78
C PHE A 78 -6.56 2.76 -17.56
N ASN A 79 -6.54 3.99 -17.04
CA ASN A 79 -5.95 5.13 -17.75
C ASN A 79 -4.51 4.87 -18.24
N ASP A 80 -3.74 4.07 -17.51
CA ASP A 80 -2.31 3.85 -17.81
C ASP A 80 -2.08 2.73 -18.83
N LEU A 81 -3.10 1.89 -19.09
CA LEU A 81 -3.03 0.84 -20.11
C LEU A 81 -3.31 1.39 -21.52
N PHE A 82 -3.99 2.54 -21.60
CA PHE A 82 -4.49 3.09 -22.86
C PHE A 82 -3.82 4.41 -23.28
N PHE A 83 -3.11 5.08 -22.36
CA PHE A 83 -2.49 6.37 -22.63
C PHE A 83 -1.02 6.38 -22.16
N ASP A 84 -0.11 6.60 -23.10
CA ASP A 84 1.32 6.82 -22.81
C ASP A 84 1.48 8.10 -21.97
N ARG A 85 2.05 7.96 -20.77
CA ARG A 85 2.33 9.07 -19.84
C ARG A 85 3.78 9.54 -19.90
N THR A 86 4.63 8.89 -20.70
CA THR A 86 6.06 9.19 -20.81
C THR A 86 6.37 10.21 -21.90
N GLY A 87 5.40 10.48 -22.79
CA GLY A 87 5.51 11.53 -23.81
C GLY A 87 5.37 12.93 -23.21
N ALA A 88 6.39 13.78 -23.39
CA ALA A 88 6.25 15.20 -23.14
C ALA A 88 5.20 15.81 -24.10
N PRO A 89 4.39 16.80 -23.64
CA PRO A 89 4.41 17.43 -22.33
C PRO A 89 3.61 16.66 -21.26
N VAL A 90 4.17 16.56 -20.05
CA VAL A 90 3.50 15.93 -18.90
C VAL A 90 2.95 17.02 -17.96
N ASN A 91 1.66 16.96 -17.63
CA ASN A 91 1.01 18.00 -16.80
C ASN A 91 1.15 17.77 -15.28
N ASP A 92 1.36 16.52 -14.86
CA ASP A 92 1.49 16.14 -13.46
C ASP A 92 2.59 15.08 -13.32
N HIS A 93 3.38 15.14 -12.24
CA HIS A 93 4.16 14.00 -11.81
C HIS A 93 3.21 12.97 -11.21
N SER A 94 3.39 11.68 -11.50
CA SER A 94 2.56 10.63 -10.91
C SER A 94 3.37 9.42 -10.51
N ASN A 95 3.04 8.85 -9.36
CA ASN A 95 3.46 7.52 -8.96
C ASN A 95 2.24 6.60 -8.87
N SER A 96 2.38 5.35 -9.27
CA SER A 96 1.28 4.40 -9.43
C SER A 96 1.65 3.04 -8.83
N PHE A 97 0.79 2.52 -7.95
CA PHE A 97 0.84 1.14 -7.49
C PHE A 97 -0.20 0.29 -8.20
N VAL A 98 0.17 -0.96 -8.44
CA VAL A 98 -0.78 -2.03 -8.79
C VAL A 98 -0.68 -3.12 -7.74
N GLY A 99 -1.78 -3.77 -7.43
CA GLY A 99 -1.72 -4.96 -6.62
C GLY A 99 -3.01 -5.75 -6.58
N GLY A 100 -2.99 -6.80 -5.77
CA GLY A 100 -4.09 -7.73 -5.60
C GLY A 100 -4.48 -7.87 -4.14
N PHE A 101 -5.74 -8.23 -3.92
CA PHE A 101 -6.21 -8.74 -2.64
C PHE A 101 -6.94 -10.06 -2.87
N LEU A 102 -6.68 -11.05 -2.01
CA LEU A 102 -7.37 -12.32 -1.96
C LEU A 102 -7.99 -12.48 -0.57
N TRP A 103 -9.25 -12.91 -0.55
CA TRP A 103 -9.90 -13.44 0.64
C TRP A 103 -10.56 -14.76 0.29
N PHE A 104 -10.32 -15.76 1.11
CA PHE A 104 -10.89 -17.08 0.96
C PHE A 104 -11.26 -17.62 2.33
N ASN A 105 -12.49 -18.10 2.47
CA ASN A 105 -12.97 -18.72 3.69
C ASN A 105 -13.75 -19.97 3.32
N LYS A 106 -13.28 -21.13 3.77
CA LYS A 106 -13.97 -22.40 3.55
C LYS A 106 -13.76 -23.32 4.75
N ASN A 107 -14.88 -23.83 5.29
CA ASN A 107 -14.89 -24.68 6.47
C ASN A 107 -14.19 -23.99 7.66
N LYS A 108 -13.13 -24.61 8.17
CA LYS A 108 -12.31 -24.10 9.27
C LYS A 108 -11.17 -23.18 8.83
N PHE A 109 -10.99 -22.96 7.53
CA PHE A 109 -9.86 -22.22 7.00
C PHE A 109 -10.27 -20.84 6.50
N THR A 110 -9.51 -19.82 6.89
CA THR A 110 -9.60 -18.47 6.33
C THR A 110 -8.21 -17.99 5.92
N LEU A 111 -8.10 -17.48 4.71
CA LEU A 111 -6.94 -16.80 4.16
C LEU A 111 -7.37 -15.40 3.75
N ASN A 112 -6.55 -14.42 4.10
CA ASN A 112 -6.60 -13.10 3.49
C ASN A 112 -5.17 -12.65 3.16
N GLY A 113 -5.00 -11.95 2.06
CA GLY A 113 -3.70 -11.44 1.68
C GLY A 113 -3.80 -10.33 0.66
N GLN A 114 -2.86 -9.40 0.72
CA GLN A 114 -2.70 -8.29 -0.20
C GLN A 114 -1.25 -8.24 -0.66
N LEU A 115 -1.05 -8.10 -1.96
CA LEU A 115 0.26 -7.90 -2.60
C LEU A 115 0.18 -6.60 -3.39
N MET A 116 1.01 -5.62 -3.07
CA MET A 116 1.19 -4.38 -3.83
C MET A 116 2.59 -4.38 -4.45
N LEU A 117 2.68 -3.92 -5.69
CA LEU A 117 3.91 -3.76 -6.46
C LEU A 117 4.09 -2.27 -6.77
N ASP A 118 5.23 -1.73 -6.33
CA ASP A 118 5.78 -0.45 -6.78
C ASP A 118 6.71 -0.72 -7.96
N ASP A 119 6.79 0.24 -8.89
CA ASP A 119 7.87 0.37 -9.87
C ASP A 119 8.43 -0.94 -10.46
N ILE A 120 7.69 -1.55 -11.40
CA ILE A 120 8.11 -2.77 -12.09
C ILE A 120 9.02 -2.39 -13.28
N HIS A 121 10.31 -2.24 -13.04
CA HIS A 121 11.30 -2.09 -14.12
C HIS A 121 11.78 -3.45 -14.62
N VAL A 122 11.40 -3.80 -15.86
CA VAL A 122 11.73 -5.09 -16.49
C VAL A 122 13.09 -5.04 -17.22
N THR A 123 13.71 -3.87 -17.31
CA THR A 123 14.82 -3.62 -18.25
C THR A 123 16.21 -3.68 -17.62
N ASP A 124 16.34 -3.61 -16.29
CA ASP A 124 17.64 -3.58 -15.62
C ASP A 124 17.74 -4.68 -14.54
N ASN A 125 18.61 -5.67 -14.76
CA ASN A 125 18.76 -6.85 -13.90
C ASN A 125 19.32 -6.53 -12.49
N ASN A 126 19.74 -5.28 -12.24
CA ASN A 126 20.27 -4.83 -10.96
C ASN A 126 19.24 -4.11 -10.09
N GLU A 127 18.05 -3.79 -10.61
CA GLU A 127 17.07 -3.04 -9.85
C GLU A 127 16.17 -3.99 -9.03
N ARG A 128 16.09 -3.73 -7.72
CA ARG A 128 15.39 -4.59 -6.78
C ARG A 128 13.89 -4.36 -6.89
N ILE A 129 13.10 -5.42 -7.05
CA ILE A 129 11.63 -5.33 -7.04
C ILE A 129 11.16 -4.73 -5.71
N THR A 130 10.37 -3.66 -5.81
CA THR A 130 9.76 -2.99 -4.67
C THR A 130 8.34 -3.52 -4.47
N LEU A 131 8.11 -4.26 -3.39
CA LEU A 131 6.84 -4.94 -3.12
C LEU A 131 6.44 -4.84 -1.65
N SER A 132 5.13 -4.84 -1.43
CA SER A 132 4.50 -4.96 -0.12
C SER A 132 3.57 -6.15 -0.09
N VAL A 133 3.74 -7.04 0.87
CA VAL A 133 2.87 -8.18 1.13
C VAL A 133 2.33 -8.07 2.54
N THR A 134 1.03 -8.23 2.70
CA THR A 134 0.40 -8.45 4.01
C THR A 134 -0.56 -9.62 3.89
N GLY A 135 -0.72 -10.40 4.94
CA GLY A 135 -1.73 -11.43 4.92
C GLY A 135 -1.80 -12.22 6.21
N SER A 136 -2.88 -12.98 6.34
CA SER A 136 -3.01 -13.95 7.41
C SER A 136 -3.75 -15.20 7.00
N LEU A 137 -3.35 -16.28 7.66
CA LEU A 137 -3.94 -17.60 7.61
C LEU A 137 -4.54 -17.88 8.98
N HIS A 138 -5.75 -18.41 9.01
CA HIS A 138 -6.45 -18.78 10.23
C HIS A 138 -7.10 -20.15 10.04
N PHE A 139 -6.93 -21.01 11.04
CA PHE A 139 -7.51 -22.34 11.14
C PHE A 139 -8.31 -22.42 12.43
N ALA A 140 -9.64 -22.52 12.30
CA ALA A 140 -10.54 -22.74 13.41
C ALA A 140 -10.50 -24.20 13.87
N ASP A 141 -10.64 -24.44 15.17
CA ASP A 141 -10.75 -25.76 15.77
C ASP A 141 -9.69 -26.75 15.26
N ILE A 142 -8.41 -26.34 15.28
CA ILE A 142 -7.27 -27.23 14.96
C ILE A 142 -7.22 -28.39 15.94
N ILE A 143 -7.56 -28.11 17.18
CA ILE A 143 -7.85 -29.03 18.28
C ILE A 143 -9.09 -28.45 18.98
N ARG A 144 -9.84 -29.26 19.74
CA ARG A 144 -11.04 -28.80 20.46
C ARG A 144 -10.73 -27.52 21.26
N ASN A 145 -11.51 -26.46 21.02
CA ASN A 145 -11.40 -25.15 21.65
C ASN A 145 -10.09 -24.39 21.36
N VAL A 146 -9.37 -24.73 20.29
CA VAL A 146 -8.13 -24.05 19.90
C VAL A 146 -8.18 -23.70 18.42
N ASP A 147 -8.08 -22.40 18.13
CA ASP A 147 -7.82 -21.88 16.80
C ASP A 147 -6.32 -21.56 16.67
N ALA A 148 -5.79 -21.53 15.46
CA ALA A 148 -4.41 -21.14 15.21
C ALA A 148 -4.28 -20.32 13.94
N GLY A 149 -3.28 -19.45 13.91
CA GLY A 149 -3.03 -18.64 12.73
C GLY A 149 -1.60 -18.15 12.59
N LEU A 150 -1.36 -17.63 11.40
CA LEU A 150 -0.14 -16.99 10.96
C LEU A 150 -0.51 -15.62 10.39
N GLU A 151 0.18 -14.57 10.80
CA GLU A 151 0.15 -13.26 10.18
C GLU A 151 1.54 -12.97 9.62
N ALA A 152 1.61 -12.41 8.42
CA ALA A 152 2.86 -12.02 7.79
C ALA A 152 2.72 -10.68 7.08
N GLU A 153 3.73 -9.86 7.24
CA GLU A 153 3.91 -8.59 6.56
C GLU A 153 5.36 -8.47 6.09
N MET A 154 5.54 -8.05 4.85
CA MET A 154 6.83 -7.77 4.25
C MET A 154 6.68 -6.48 3.45
N ILE A 155 7.33 -5.42 3.88
CA ILE A 155 7.32 -4.11 3.22
C ILE A 155 8.74 -3.80 2.79
N SER A 156 8.96 -3.73 1.48
CA SER A 156 10.28 -3.41 0.96
C SER A 156 10.67 -1.95 1.25
N TYR A 157 11.97 -1.66 1.18
CA TYR A 157 12.54 -0.38 1.55
C TYR A 157 12.05 0.83 0.73
N GLN A 158 11.69 0.62 -0.54
CA GLN A 158 11.15 1.69 -1.40
C GLN A 158 9.62 1.73 -1.44
N SER A 159 8.93 0.74 -0.88
CA SER A 159 7.47 0.71 -0.93
C SER A 159 6.87 1.97 -0.33
N TYR A 160 5.95 2.59 -1.09
CA TYR A 160 5.26 3.84 -0.72
C TYR A 160 6.13 5.10 -0.81
N ASN A 161 7.35 4.99 -1.34
CA ASN A 161 8.35 6.03 -1.35
C ASN A 161 8.99 6.20 -2.74
N THR A 162 9.55 7.37 -3.01
CA THR A 162 10.30 7.66 -4.24
C THR A 162 11.35 8.74 -3.97
N SER A 163 12.52 8.61 -4.60
CA SER A 163 13.67 9.50 -4.46
C SER A 163 13.59 10.73 -5.36
N THR A 164 12.99 10.58 -6.55
CA THR A 164 13.04 11.60 -7.60
C THR A 164 11.89 12.61 -7.50
N GLN A 165 10.74 12.19 -6.97
CA GLN A 165 9.51 12.98 -6.98
C GLN A 165 8.85 12.95 -5.60
N ILE A 166 9.38 13.72 -4.65
CA ILE A 166 8.88 13.76 -3.26
C ILE A 166 7.36 14.02 -3.21
N SER A 167 6.83 14.81 -4.16
CA SER A 167 5.40 15.13 -4.24
C SER A 167 4.51 13.94 -4.59
N THR A 168 5.06 12.82 -5.04
CA THR A 168 4.31 11.60 -5.38
C THR A 168 4.49 10.46 -4.37
N ARG A 169 5.15 10.71 -3.23
CA ARG A 169 5.24 9.75 -2.11
C ARG A 169 3.87 9.47 -1.51
N TYR A 170 3.65 8.24 -1.00
CA TYR A 170 2.38 7.81 -0.40
C TYR A 170 2.32 8.13 1.09
N VAL A 171 2.50 9.42 1.37
CA VAL A 171 2.53 10.04 2.70
C VAL A 171 1.47 11.13 2.78
N TYR A 172 0.80 11.25 3.91
CA TYR A 172 -0.15 12.30 4.22
C TYR A 172 0.05 12.74 5.68
N LEU A 173 0.24 14.04 5.91
CA LEU A 173 0.54 14.60 7.23
C LEU A 173 1.79 13.96 7.86
N LYS A 174 2.81 13.73 7.03
CA LYS A 174 4.06 13.04 7.41
C LYS A 174 3.85 11.61 7.93
N LYS A 175 2.70 11.00 7.63
CA LYS A 175 2.36 9.61 7.95
C LYS A 175 2.13 8.81 6.68
N GLY A 176 2.61 7.58 6.59
CA GLY A 176 2.33 6.75 5.43
C GLY A 176 0.83 6.45 5.30
N LEU A 177 0.32 6.41 4.07
CA LEU A 177 -1.10 6.17 3.78
C LEU A 177 -1.52 4.72 4.01
N ALA A 178 -0.58 3.77 3.91
CA ALA A 178 -0.83 2.34 4.10
C ALA A 178 -0.17 1.80 5.38
N THR A 179 1.12 2.03 5.54
CA THR A 179 1.92 1.66 6.73
C THR A 179 2.79 2.84 7.14
N GLN A 180 3.20 2.90 8.42
CA GLN A 180 4.11 3.93 8.93
C GLN A 180 5.58 3.58 8.77
N PHE A 181 5.88 2.33 8.39
CA PHE A 181 7.24 1.80 8.31
C PHE A 181 7.45 1.14 6.95
N ASN A 182 8.69 1.10 6.52
CA ASN A 182 9.16 0.36 5.35
C ASN A 182 10.39 -0.45 5.78
N ASP A 183 10.89 -1.27 4.86
CA ASP A 183 12.11 -2.07 5.08
C ASP A 183 12.01 -3.03 6.26
N TYR A 184 10.96 -3.84 6.30
CA TYR A 184 10.81 -4.85 7.34
C TYR A 184 10.06 -6.10 6.89
N VAL A 185 10.29 -7.18 7.65
CA VAL A 185 9.50 -8.39 7.63
C VAL A 185 9.02 -8.67 9.05
N LEU A 186 7.71 -8.75 9.23
CA LEU A 186 7.06 -9.10 10.49
C LEU A 186 6.26 -10.38 10.28
N SER A 187 6.49 -11.38 11.12
CA SER A 187 5.73 -12.63 11.09
C SER A 187 5.27 -12.98 12.50
N SER A 188 4.02 -13.36 12.65
CA SER A 188 3.43 -13.75 13.93
C SER A 188 2.71 -15.08 13.82
N LEU A 189 3.00 -15.99 14.74
CA LEU A 189 2.22 -17.20 14.99
C LEU A 189 1.39 -16.98 16.24
N TYR A 190 0.13 -17.38 16.21
CA TYR A 190 -0.75 -17.31 17.37
C TYR A 190 -1.65 -18.54 17.48
N ALA A 191 -2.16 -18.77 18.68
CA ALA A 191 -3.25 -19.70 18.93
C ALA A 191 -4.28 -19.03 19.83
N ASP A 192 -5.57 -19.17 19.52
CA ASP A 192 -6.65 -18.68 20.38
C ASP A 192 -7.23 -19.87 21.15
N ILE A 193 -6.98 -19.90 22.46
CA ILE A 193 -7.43 -20.97 23.36
C ILE A 193 -8.71 -20.51 24.05
N HIS A 194 -9.84 -21.11 23.66
CA HIS A 194 -11.17 -20.81 24.18
C HIS A 194 -11.40 -21.52 25.52
N ALA A 195 -10.97 -20.90 26.62
CA ALA A 195 -11.00 -21.44 27.97
C ALA A 195 -12.37 -21.29 28.66
N ASN A 196 -13.46 -21.55 27.93
CA ASN A 196 -14.84 -21.39 28.40
C ASN A 196 -15.18 -22.22 29.65
N GLU A 197 -14.46 -23.32 29.87
CA GLU A 197 -14.61 -24.19 31.05
C GLU A 197 -14.02 -23.56 32.33
N LEU A 198 -13.06 -22.64 32.21
CA LEU A 198 -12.49 -21.90 33.35
C LEU A 198 -13.30 -20.64 33.65
N LEU A 199 -13.58 -19.87 32.60
CA LEU A 199 -14.38 -18.65 32.67
C LEU A 199 -15.06 -18.45 31.31
N LYS A 200 -16.39 -18.35 31.33
CA LYS A 200 -17.18 -18.20 30.11
C LYS A 200 -16.74 -16.97 29.32
N GLY A 201 -16.34 -17.17 28.06
CA GLY A 201 -15.86 -16.10 27.18
C GLY A 201 -14.37 -15.77 27.32
N LEU A 202 -13.61 -16.47 28.19
CA LEU A 202 -12.17 -16.29 28.29
C LEU A 202 -11.47 -16.87 27.04
N ILE A 203 -10.66 -16.04 26.39
CA ILE A 203 -9.77 -16.43 25.30
C ILE A 203 -8.35 -16.08 25.72
N ILE A 204 -7.45 -17.06 25.62
CA ILE A 204 -6.02 -16.87 25.87
C ILE A 204 -5.30 -16.97 24.53
N THR A 205 -4.60 -15.90 24.12
CA THR A 205 -3.92 -15.83 22.83
C THR A 205 -2.40 -15.76 23.00
N PRO A 206 -1.70 -16.89 23.22
CA PRO A 206 -0.25 -16.91 23.08
C PRO A 206 0.15 -16.50 21.66
N ARG A 207 1.15 -15.61 21.56
CA ARG A 207 1.66 -15.12 20.29
C ARG A 207 3.19 -15.10 20.30
N LEU A 208 3.79 -15.59 19.23
CA LEU A 208 5.21 -15.47 18.95
C LEU A 208 5.38 -14.59 17.71
N THR A 209 6.11 -13.50 17.84
CA THR A 209 6.34 -12.54 16.76
C THR A 209 7.83 -12.39 16.50
N ALA A 210 8.22 -12.48 15.23
CA ALA A 210 9.56 -12.21 14.75
C ALA A 210 9.56 -10.98 13.84
N LEU A 211 10.48 -10.06 14.07
CA LEU A 211 10.69 -8.85 13.29
C LEU A 211 12.11 -8.85 12.74
N LEU A 212 12.24 -8.73 11.42
CA LEU A 212 13.48 -8.39 10.74
C LEU A 212 13.32 -6.96 10.24
N GLN A 213 14.06 -6.03 10.84
CA GLN A 213 13.99 -4.61 10.53
C GLN A 213 15.27 -4.20 9.79
N GLY A 214 15.12 -3.55 8.65
CA GLY A 214 16.19 -2.86 7.94
C GLY A 214 16.36 -1.42 8.44
N GLU A 215 17.17 -0.64 7.72
CA GLU A 215 17.64 0.68 8.18
C GLU A 215 16.80 1.85 7.66
N GLN A 216 15.95 1.63 6.65
CA GLN A 216 15.20 2.71 6.01
C GLN A 216 13.96 3.12 6.81
N THR A 217 13.57 4.39 6.65
CA THR A 217 12.32 4.92 7.21
C THR A 217 11.47 5.60 6.13
N ILE A 218 10.15 5.61 6.30
CA ILE A 218 9.20 6.07 5.27
C ILE A 218 9.33 7.56 4.91
N ASN A 219 9.88 8.35 5.83
CA ASN A 219 10.10 9.80 5.66
C ASN A 219 11.57 10.18 5.46
N GLN A 220 12.46 9.21 5.23
CA GLN A 220 13.86 9.50 5.00
C GLN A 220 14.07 10.24 3.66
N PRO A 221 15.02 11.18 3.58
CA PRO A 221 15.55 11.64 2.31
C PRO A 221 16.19 10.45 1.59
N PHE A 222 15.74 10.16 0.37
CA PHE A 222 16.35 9.13 -0.45
C PHE A 222 17.31 9.81 -1.43
N TYR A 223 18.59 9.49 -1.34
CA TYR A 223 19.59 9.92 -2.32
C TYR A 223 19.68 8.85 -3.40
N GLN A 224 19.56 9.25 -4.66
CA GLN A 224 19.58 8.35 -5.81
C GLN A 224 21.00 7.84 -6.16
N PHE A 225 22.03 8.32 -5.46
CA PHE A 225 23.42 8.05 -5.82
C PHE A 225 23.97 6.84 -5.06
N THR A 226 24.11 5.72 -5.76
CA THR A 226 25.25 4.81 -5.52
C THR A 226 26.55 5.62 -5.65
N PRO A 227 27.57 5.39 -4.80
CA PRO A 227 28.63 6.35 -4.57
C PRO A 227 29.64 6.36 -5.72
N GLU A 228 29.51 7.30 -6.65
CA GLU A 228 30.64 7.86 -7.39
C GLU A 228 31.30 9.02 -6.60
N GLY A 229 31.42 8.86 -5.28
CA GLY A 229 32.28 9.69 -4.44
C GLY A 229 31.87 11.15 -4.25
N GLU A 230 30.81 11.64 -4.89
CA GLU A 230 30.37 13.02 -4.73
C GLU A 230 29.09 13.12 -3.89
N LEU A 231 29.20 13.89 -2.79
CA LEU A 231 28.04 14.26 -1.99
C LEU A 231 27.18 15.24 -2.80
N PRO A 232 25.85 15.05 -2.85
CA PRO A 232 24.97 16.03 -3.47
C PRO A 232 25.07 17.38 -2.74
N PRO A 233 24.94 18.51 -3.45
CA PRO A 233 24.96 19.83 -2.83
C PRO A 233 23.83 19.95 -1.81
N VAL A 234 24.15 20.58 -0.68
CA VAL A 234 23.21 20.81 0.43
C VAL A 234 22.28 21.97 0.08
N VAL A 235 20.98 21.66 0.10
CA VAL A 235 19.75 22.49 -0.03
C VAL A 235 19.34 22.89 -1.45
#